data_AF-A0A813DC76-F1
#
_entry.id   AF-A0A813DC76-F1
#
_cell.length_a   1.000
_cell.length_b   1.000
_cell.length_c   1.000
_cell.angle_alpha   90.00
_cell.angle_beta   90.00
_cell.angle_gamma   90.00
#
_symmetry.space_group_name_H-M   'P 1'
#
loop_
_entity.id
_entity.type
_entity.pdbx_description
1 polymer ?
#
loop_
_entity_poly.entity_id
_entity_poly.type
_entity_poly.pdbx_seq_one_letter_code
_entity_poly.pdbx_strand_id
1 'polypeptide(L)'
;MTGLFGLGLSQAFVGWWMVRSGFDDPAKHTPTLGPNQRPRVSPYRLASHWTAALTIYSGITWHAFSLLRPTPSALHVGSEAIAAAKKLRKLALPVTACIALTLLSGPFVAGNDAGHAYNTWPKMLDDWIPPEWLAAVSNPATKWRAFFEDTAVVQFDHRTLAYASVAGSLGVWIYGAQMPLSAAAAGAIQLLPMAVAAQMCLGIATLMLYVPIELGVAHQAGGVAVLTTMLFVMHTLRT
;
A
#
# COMPACT_ATOMS: atom_id res chain seq x y z
N MET A 1 25.05 -2.67 2.23
CA MET A 1 25.23 -1.30 2.76
C MET A 1 25.21 -0.27 1.63
N THR A 2 26.09 -0.36 0.62
CA THR A 2 26.15 0.57 -0.54
C THR A 2 24.81 0.79 -1.25
N GLY A 3 24.02 -0.27 -1.48
CA GLY A 3 22.68 -0.14 -2.09
C GLY A 3 21.67 0.65 -1.27
N LEU A 4 21.67 0.51 0.08
CA LEU A 4 20.76 1.26 0.96
C LEU A 4 21.16 2.75 1.03
N PHE A 5 22.46 3.04 1.04
CA PHE A 5 22.95 4.42 0.95
C PHE A 5 22.54 5.09 -0.37
N GLY A 6 22.67 4.38 -1.50
CA GLY A 6 22.22 4.86 -2.80
C GLY A 6 20.72 5.16 -2.83
N LEU A 7 19.90 4.28 -2.25
CA LEU A 7 18.46 4.53 -2.14
C LEU A 7 18.16 5.75 -1.24
N GLY A 8 18.85 5.90 -0.10
CA GLY A 8 18.73 7.06 0.77
C GLY A 8 19.00 8.39 0.05
N LEU A 9 20.07 8.46 -0.74
CA LEU A 9 20.38 9.62 -1.59
C LEU A 9 19.29 9.86 -2.64
N SER A 10 18.78 8.80 -3.27
CA SER A 10 17.68 8.92 -4.24
C SER A 10 16.41 9.49 -3.60
N GLN A 11 16.11 9.14 -2.35
CA GLN A 11 14.95 9.66 -1.64
C GLN A 11 15.09 11.13 -1.27
N ALA A 12 16.29 11.57 -0.88
CA ALA A 12 16.59 12.99 -0.69
C ALA A 12 16.41 13.77 -2.00
N PHE A 13 16.89 13.22 -3.13
CA PHE A 13 16.70 13.83 -4.45
C PHE A 13 15.22 13.92 -4.85
N VAL A 14 14.45 12.84 -4.72
CA VAL A 14 13.02 12.83 -5.04
C VAL A 14 12.24 13.80 -4.14
N GLY A 15 12.59 13.87 -2.85
CA GLY A 15 12.01 14.84 -1.91
C GLY A 15 12.27 16.29 -2.33
N TRP A 16 13.51 16.63 -2.70
CA TRP A 16 13.83 17.95 -3.24
C TRP A 16 13.06 18.24 -4.54
N TRP A 17 13.00 17.29 -5.46
CA TRP A 17 12.25 17.43 -6.73
C TRP A 17 10.76 17.69 -6.50
N MET A 18 10.18 17.07 -5.48
CA MET A 18 8.78 17.26 -5.07
C MET A 18 8.54 18.66 -4.51
N VAL A 19 9.40 19.12 -3.58
CA VAL A 19 9.30 20.45 -2.96
C VAL A 19 9.52 21.55 -3.99
N ARG A 20 10.53 21.42 -4.85
CA ARG A 20 10.84 22.40 -5.89
C ARG A 20 9.65 22.63 -6.83
N SER A 21 8.93 21.58 -7.24
CA SER A 21 7.75 21.76 -8.09
C SER A 21 6.57 22.42 -7.43
N GLY A 22 6.46 22.38 -6.10
CA GLY A 22 5.39 23.10 -5.42
C GLY A 22 5.46 24.61 -5.66
N PHE A 23 6.62 25.13 -6.05
CA PHE A 23 6.86 26.53 -6.39
C PHE A 23 6.70 26.85 -7.89
N ASP A 24 6.42 25.85 -8.73
CA ASP A 24 6.09 26.11 -10.14
C ASP A 24 4.75 26.85 -10.23
N ASP A 25 4.60 27.68 -11.28
CA ASP A 25 3.40 28.48 -11.52
C ASP A 25 2.11 27.62 -11.44
N PRO A 26 1.13 27.98 -10.60
CA PRO A 26 -0.13 27.25 -10.49
C PRO A 26 -0.85 27.02 -11.81
N ALA A 27 -0.66 27.90 -12.81
CA ALA A 27 -1.23 27.73 -14.14
C ALA A 27 -0.73 26.47 -14.86
N LYS A 28 0.44 25.93 -14.48
CA LYS A 28 1.01 24.69 -15.05
C LYS A 28 0.40 23.40 -14.50
N HIS A 29 -0.28 23.48 -13.35
CA HIS A 29 -0.82 22.31 -12.65
C HIS A 29 -2.35 22.35 -12.53
N THR A 30 -2.94 23.54 -12.57
CA THR A 30 -4.36 23.79 -12.32
C THR A 30 -4.81 25.05 -13.07
N PRO A 31 -4.86 25.01 -14.41
CA PRO A 31 -5.09 26.21 -15.23
C PRO A 31 -6.47 26.86 -15.01
N THR A 32 -7.41 26.15 -14.40
CA THR A 32 -8.81 26.59 -14.24
C THR A 32 -9.14 27.24 -12.90
N LEU A 33 -8.21 27.26 -11.93
CA LEU A 33 -8.53 27.61 -10.54
C LEU A 33 -7.90 28.95 -10.04
N GLY A 34 -7.41 29.79 -10.95
CA GLY A 34 -6.94 31.16 -10.66
C GLY A 34 -5.58 31.26 -9.93
N PRO A 35 -5.11 32.49 -9.59
CA PRO A 35 -3.75 32.73 -9.09
C PRO A 35 -3.54 32.40 -7.59
N ASN A 36 -4.60 32.27 -6.79
CA ASN A 36 -4.53 32.02 -5.34
C ASN A 36 -4.58 30.52 -4.99
N GLN A 37 -3.88 29.70 -5.77
CA GLN A 37 -3.77 28.26 -5.55
C GLN A 37 -2.76 27.97 -4.44
N ARG A 38 -3.07 26.98 -3.59
CA ARG A 38 -2.05 26.41 -2.69
C ARG A 38 -0.99 25.70 -3.54
N PRO A 39 0.30 25.76 -3.19
CA PRO A 39 1.34 24.90 -3.76
C PRO A 39 0.87 23.44 -3.81
N ARG A 40 0.86 22.85 -5.01
CA ARG A 40 0.42 21.48 -5.24
C ARG A 40 1.53 20.68 -5.91
N VAL A 41 1.55 19.39 -5.62
CA VAL A 41 2.49 18.42 -6.16
C VAL A 41 1.69 17.42 -6.99
N SER A 42 2.19 17.01 -8.15
CA SER A 42 1.49 16.02 -8.97
C SER A 42 1.39 14.66 -8.24
N PRO A 43 0.29 13.91 -8.45
CA PRO A 43 0.12 12.57 -7.88
C PRO A 43 1.32 11.64 -8.18
N TYR A 44 1.89 11.75 -9.38
CA TYR A 44 3.06 10.98 -9.80
C TYR A 44 4.31 11.24 -8.95
N ARG A 45 4.58 12.50 -8.59
CA ARG A 45 5.73 12.86 -7.74
C ARG A 45 5.53 12.35 -6.32
N LEU A 46 4.31 12.53 -5.79
CA LEU A 46 3.94 12.02 -4.48
C LEU A 46 4.07 10.49 -4.41
N ALA A 47 3.57 9.79 -5.43
CA ALA A 47 3.71 8.34 -5.56
C ALA A 47 5.17 7.91 -5.66
N SER A 48 6.00 8.63 -6.43
CA SER A 48 7.43 8.33 -6.55
C SER A 48 8.17 8.47 -5.22
N HIS A 49 7.92 9.55 -4.48
CA HIS A 49 8.51 9.79 -3.17
C HIS A 49 8.11 8.73 -2.14
N TRP A 50 6.82 8.39 -2.11
CA TRP A 50 6.29 7.35 -1.25
C TRP A 50 6.89 5.97 -1.58
N THR A 51 6.95 5.61 -2.86
CA THR A 51 7.53 4.34 -3.33
C THR A 51 8.99 4.20 -2.92
N ALA A 52 9.78 5.26 -3.11
CA ALA A 52 11.19 5.28 -2.72
C ALA A 52 11.35 5.15 -1.19
N ALA A 53 10.52 5.84 -0.40
CA ALA A 53 10.47 5.69 1.07
C ALA A 53 10.20 4.24 1.48
N LEU A 54 9.14 3.63 0.95
CA LEU A 54 8.76 2.26 1.28
C LEU A 54 9.81 1.23 0.85
N THR A 55 10.51 1.49 -0.26
CA THR A 55 11.61 0.63 -0.74
C THR A 55 12.78 0.63 0.23
N ILE A 56 13.21 1.82 0.68
CA ILE A 56 14.28 1.96 1.68
C ILE A 56 13.86 1.32 2.99
N TYR A 57 12.66 1.65 3.46
CA TYR A 57 12.11 1.10 4.69
C TYR A 57 12.09 -0.43 4.65
N SER A 58 11.62 -1.01 3.55
CA SER A 58 11.60 -2.47 3.36
C SER A 58 12.99 -3.08 3.44
N GLY A 59 13.99 -2.46 2.79
CA GLY A 59 15.37 -2.92 2.83
C GLY A 59 15.99 -2.86 4.22
N ILE A 60 15.78 -1.75 4.96
CA ILE A 60 16.27 -1.57 6.33
C ILE A 60 15.60 -2.59 7.26
N THR A 61 14.27 -2.66 7.24
CA THR A 61 13.48 -3.55 8.09
C THR A 61 13.82 -5.02 7.83
N TRP A 62 13.97 -5.43 6.57
CA TRP A 62 14.40 -6.78 6.21
C TRP A 62 15.80 -7.11 6.72
N HIS A 63 16.73 -6.15 6.65
CA HIS A 63 18.07 -6.31 7.21
C HIS A 63 18.04 -6.42 8.73
N ALA A 64 17.25 -5.57 9.40
CA ALA A 64 17.04 -5.64 10.84
C ALA A 64 16.50 -7.02 11.27
N PHE A 65 15.48 -7.55 10.59
CA PHE A 65 14.99 -8.91 10.85
C PHE A 65 16.06 -9.99 10.62
N SER A 66 16.92 -9.82 9.62
CA SER A 66 18.01 -10.76 9.35
C SER A 66 19.13 -10.68 10.39
N LEU A 67 19.35 -9.53 11.02
CA LEU A 67 20.27 -9.39 12.16
C LEU A 67 19.69 -10.00 13.44
N LEU A 68 18.39 -9.76 13.69
CA LEU A 68 17.68 -10.31 14.86
C LEU A 68 17.46 -11.82 14.76
N ARG A 69 17.25 -12.34 13.54
CA ARG A 69 17.17 -13.78 13.23
C ARG A 69 18.00 -14.12 11.99
N PRO A 70 19.29 -14.44 12.16
CA PRO A 70 20.19 -14.82 11.06
C PRO A 70 19.79 -16.13 10.36
N THR A 71 19.16 -17.05 11.08
CA THR A 71 18.76 -18.38 10.58
C THR A 71 17.25 -18.61 10.70
N PRO A 72 16.40 -17.92 9.91
CA PRO A 72 14.94 -18.12 9.97
C PRO A 72 14.50 -19.56 9.66
N SER A 73 15.28 -20.30 8.85
CA SER A 73 15.03 -21.70 8.54
C SER A 73 15.02 -22.60 9.77
N ALA A 74 15.77 -22.24 10.82
CA ALA A 74 15.82 -22.99 12.08
C ALA A 74 14.49 -22.97 12.84
N LEU A 75 13.55 -22.08 12.49
CA LEU A 75 12.19 -22.09 13.05
C LEU A 75 11.38 -23.30 12.60
N HIS A 76 11.72 -23.89 11.46
CA HIS A 76 10.92 -24.94 10.82
C HIS A 76 11.63 -26.28 10.99
N VAL A 77 11.27 -27.01 12.06
CA VAL A 77 11.87 -28.31 12.39
C VAL A 77 11.08 -29.43 11.72
N GLY A 78 11.78 -30.27 10.95
CA GLY A 78 11.18 -31.40 10.23
C GLY A 78 10.78 -31.06 8.79
N SER A 79 10.77 -32.08 7.93
CA SER A 79 10.49 -31.95 6.50
C SER A 79 9.10 -31.37 6.21
N GLU A 80 8.09 -31.74 7.01
CA GLU A 80 6.72 -31.27 6.85
C GLU A 80 6.58 -29.77 7.14
N ALA A 81 7.16 -29.28 8.24
CA ALA A 81 7.12 -27.86 8.60
C ALA A 81 7.87 -26.99 7.58
N ILE A 82 9.02 -27.46 7.09
CA ILE A 82 9.78 -26.79 6.03
C ILE A 82 8.95 -26.72 4.74
N ALA A 83 8.33 -27.83 4.31
CA ALA A 83 7.48 -27.85 3.13
C ALA A 83 6.27 -26.92 3.29
N ALA A 84 5.66 -26.91 4.47
CA ALA A 84 4.54 -26.05 4.82
C ALA A 84 4.92 -24.57 4.71
N ALA A 85 6.03 -24.15 5.34
CA ALA A 85 6.52 -22.78 5.27
C ALA A 85 6.86 -22.34 3.84
N LYS A 86 7.53 -23.20 3.04
CA LYS A 86 7.80 -22.93 1.62
C LYS A 86 6.53 -22.70 0.81
N LYS A 87 5.53 -23.58 0.99
CA LYS A 87 4.26 -23.50 0.27
C LYS A 87 3.50 -22.24 0.67
N LEU A 88 3.40 -21.96 1.96
CA LEU A 88 2.69 -20.79 2.45
C LEU A 88 3.37 -19.48 2.02
N ARG A 89 4.71 -19.42 2.00
CA ARG A 89 5.46 -18.28 1.45
C ARG A 89 5.10 -18.03 -0.01
N LYS A 90 4.97 -19.08 -0.82
CA LYS A 90 4.56 -18.95 -2.24
C LYS A 90 3.14 -18.42 -2.36
N LEU A 91 2.21 -18.87 -1.51
CA LEU A 91 0.84 -18.38 -1.47
C LEU A 91 0.73 -16.93 -0.94
N ALA A 92 1.63 -16.52 -0.05
CA ALA A 92 1.68 -15.17 0.49
C ALA A 92 2.26 -14.13 -0.49
N LEU A 93 3.04 -14.55 -1.50
CA LEU A 93 3.62 -13.64 -2.51
C LEU A 93 2.58 -12.82 -3.30
N PRO A 94 1.52 -13.41 -3.89
CA PRO A 94 0.51 -12.62 -4.59
C PRO A 94 -0.24 -11.66 -3.65
N VAL A 95 -0.48 -12.06 -2.39
CA VAL A 95 -1.09 -11.18 -1.38
C VAL A 95 -0.14 -10.03 -1.03
N THR A 96 1.15 -10.32 -0.90
CA THR A 96 2.21 -9.31 -0.69
C THR A 96 2.22 -8.30 -1.84
N ALA A 97 2.11 -8.77 -3.09
CA ALA A 97 2.03 -7.90 -4.26
C ALA A 97 0.76 -7.04 -4.24
N CYS A 98 -0.40 -7.61 -3.88
CA CYS A 98 -1.66 -6.87 -3.76
C CYS A 98 -1.60 -5.77 -2.68
N ILE A 99 -1.05 -6.09 -1.50
CA ILE A 99 -0.83 -5.12 -0.42
C ILE A 99 0.13 -4.02 -0.89
N ALA A 100 1.22 -4.38 -1.57
CA ALA A 100 2.15 -3.40 -2.13
C ALA A 100 1.44 -2.47 -3.13
N LEU A 101 0.65 -3.02 -4.07
CA LEU A 101 -0.15 -2.22 -5.00
C LEU A 101 -1.14 -1.29 -4.27
N THR A 102 -1.77 -1.76 -3.20
CA THR A 102 -2.65 -0.94 -2.34
C THR A 102 -1.89 0.23 -1.71
N LEU A 103 -0.69 -0.01 -1.19
CA LEU A 103 0.17 1.03 -0.63
C LEU A 103 0.60 2.05 -1.69
N LEU A 104 0.86 1.59 -2.93
CA LEU A 104 1.29 2.44 -4.03
C LEU A 104 0.14 3.22 -4.69
N SER A 105 -1.11 2.76 -4.58
CA SER A 105 -2.28 3.49 -5.07
C SER A 105 -2.71 4.65 -4.15
N GLY A 106 -2.41 4.57 -2.84
CA GLY A 106 -2.75 5.59 -1.85
C GLY A 106 -2.31 7.03 -2.21
N PRO A 107 -1.04 7.26 -2.64
CA PRO A 107 -0.59 8.56 -3.14
C PRO A 107 -1.40 9.13 -4.29
N PHE A 108 -1.99 8.30 -5.15
CA PHE A 108 -2.87 8.79 -6.22
C PHE A 108 -4.22 9.25 -5.67
N VAL A 109 -4.74 8.58 -4.62
CA VAL A 109 -5.95 9.07 -3.91
C VAL A 109 -5.68 10.42 -3.24
N ALA A 110 -4.55 10.56 -2.55
CA ALA A 110 -4.18 11.80 -1.87
C ALA A 110 -3.85 12.93 -2.87
N GLY A 111 -3.09 12.63 -3.92
CA GLY A 111 -2.64 13.62 -4.89
C GLY A 111 -3.76 14.18 -5.79
N ASN A 112 -4.82 13.39 -6.02
CA ASN A 112 -5.99 13.83 -6.78
C ASN A 112 -7.12 14.39 -5.88
N ASP A 113 -6.86 14.59 -4.57
CA ASP A 113 -7.88 14.96 -3.58
C ASP A 113 -9.09 14.00 -3.56
N ALA A 114 -8.92 12.76 -4.03
CA ALA A 114 -10.02 11.85 -4.27
C ALA A 114 -10.71 11.39 -2.98
N GLY A 115 -10.02 11.49 -1.85
CA GLY A 115 -10.58 11.30 -0.52
C GLY A 115 -11.75 12.24 -0.17
N HIS A 116 -11.96 13.34 -0.90
CA HIS A 116 -13.05 14.30 -0.66
C HIS A 116 -14.22 14.20 -1.65
N ALA A 117 -14.21 13.24 -2.58
CA ALA A 117 -15.20 13.16 -3.65
C ALA A 117 -16.37 12.21 -3.37
N TYR A 118 -16.12 10.95 -3.00
CA TYR A 118 -17.18 9.96 -2.76
C TYR A 118 -17.17 9.48 -1.30
N ASN A 119 -17.59 10.32 -0.34
CA ASN A 119 -17.45 10.07 1.10
C ASN A 119 -18.48 9.09 1.72
N THR A 120 -19.08 8.21 0.92
CA THR A 120 -19.93 7.10 1.41
C THR A 120 -19.22 5.76 1.32
N TRP A 121 -19.71 4.78 2.08
CA TRP A 121 -19.21 3.40 2.11
C TRP A 121 -20.35 2.44 2.48
N PRO A 122 -20.46 1.23 1.89
CA PRO A 122 -19.53 0.61 0.93
C PRO A 122 -19.68 1.11 -0.51
N LYS A 123 -20.84 1.70 -0.85
CA LYS A 123 -21.08 2.33 -2.15
C LYS A 123 -20.25 3.60 -2.31
N MET A 124 -20.05 4.03 -3.56
CA MET A 124 -19.55 5.34 -3.93
C MET A 124 -20.74 6.19 -4.37
N LEU A 125 -21.25 7.00 -3.45
CA LEU A 125 -22.57 7.63 -3.53
C LEU A 125 -23.66 6.57 -3.76
N ASP A 126 -24.41 6.66 -4.85
CA ASP A 126 -25.49 5.72 -5.17
C ASP A 126 -24.99 4.43 -5.86
N ASP A 127 -23.74 4.45 -6.34
CA ASP A 127 -23.17 3.43 -7.21
C ASP A 127 -22.29 2.41 -6.47
N TRP A 128 -22.36 1.14 -6.89
CA TRP A 128 -21.41 0.12 -6.46
C TRP A 128 -20.10 0.17 -7.26
N ILE A 129 -20.21 0.51 -8.55
CA ILE A 129 -19.10 0.71 -9.47
C ILE A 129 -19.34 2.07 -10.14
N PRO A 130 -18.44 3.06 -9.99
CA PRO A 130 -18.62 4.37 -10.59
C PRO A 130 -18.69 4.28 -12.13
N PRO A 131 -19.56 5.08 -12.78
CA PRO A 131 -19.66 5.10 -14.24
C PRO A 131 -18.34 5.52 -14.92
N GLU A 132 -17.52 6.36 -14.26
CA GLU A 132 -16.19 6.77 -14.73
C GLU A 132 -15.24 5.58 -14.84
N TRP A 133 -15.34 4.63 -13.90
CA TRP A 133 -14.55 3.40 -13.92
C TRP A 133 -14.97 2.48 -15.07
N LEU A 134 -16.28 2.29 -15.27
CA LEU A 134 -16.82 1.55 -16.43
C LEU A 134 -16.39 2.20 -17.76
N ALA A 135 -16.40 3.52 -17.80
CA ALA A 135 -15.94 4.28 -18.96
C ALA A 135 -14.43 4.08 -19.19
N ALA A 136 -13.60 3.97 -18.15
CA ALA A 136 -12.16 3.75 -18.27
C ALA A 136 -11.83 2.35 -18.78
N VAL A 137 -12.46 1.29 -18.22
CA VAL A 137 -12.19 -0.11 -18.61
C VAL A 137 -12.75 -0.48 -19.98
N SER A 138 -13.76 0.23 -20.49
CA SER A 138 -14.32 -0.03 -21.82
C SER A 138 -13.38 0.35 -22.96
N ASN A 139 -12.44 1.28 -22.74
CA ASN A 139 -11.43 1.66 -23.73
C ASN A 139 -10.09 1.97 -23.06
N PRO A 140 -9.40 0.93 -22.52
CA PRO A 140 -8.22 1.13 -21.69
C PRO A 140 -7.04 1.70 -22.48
N ALA A 141 -6.93 1.39 -23.77
CA ALA A 141 -5.85 1.90 -24.63
C ALA A 141 -5.83 3.44 -24.71
N THR A 142 -7.01 4.07 -24.70
CA THR A 142 -7.14 5.53 -24.78
C THR A 142 -7.38 6.18 -23.42
N LYS A 143 -7.90 5.44 -22.44
CA LYS A 143 -8.28 5.96 -21.12
C LYS A 143 -7.41 5.48 -19.96
N TRP A 144 -6.23 4.92 -20.24
CA TRP A 144 -5.31 4.43 -19.20
C TRP A 144 -4.95 5.48 -18.12
N ARG A 145 -4.96 6.77 -18.47
CA ARG A 145 -4.67 7.86 -17.52
C ARG A 145 -5.72 7.99 -16.42
N ALA A 146 -6.97 7.56 -16.67
CA ALA A 146 -8.04 7.61 -15.68
C ALA A 146 -7.68 6.81 -14.41
N PHE A 147 -6.99 5.68 -14.56
CA PHE A 147 -6.52 4.86 -13.42
C PHE A 147 -5.49 5.55 -12.51
N PHE A 148 -5.00 6.73 -12.88
CA PHE A 148 -4.02 7.50 -12.11
C PHE A 148 -4.46 8.95 -11.82
N GLU A 149 -5.36 9.50 -12.63
CA GLU A 149 -5.70 10.93 -12.61
C GLU A 149 -7.20 11.17 -12.38
N ASP A 150 -8.08 10.19 -12.65
CA ASP A 150 -9.51 10.36 -12.44
C ASP A 150 -9.88 10.03 -10.99
N THR A 151 -10.48 11.00 -10.32
CA THR A 151 -10.86 10.94 -8.90
C THR A 151 -11.72 9.73 -8.54
N ALA A 152 -12.73 9.40 -9.34
CA ALA A 152 -13.63 8.28 -9.06
C ALA A 152 -12.90 6.95 -9.26
N VAL A 153 -12.13 6.85 -10.35
CA VAL A 153 -11.39 5.63 -10.71
C VAL A 153 -10.31 5.31 -9.68
N VAL A 154 -9.44 6.27 -9.34
CA VAL A 154 -8.34 6.04 -8.38
C VAL A 154 -8.88 5.66 -7.00
N GLN A 155 -9.99 6.25 -6.58
CA GLN A 155 -10.61 5.95 -5.30
C GLN A 155 -11.25 4.56 -5.30
N PHE A 156 -11.96 4.19 -6.36
CA PHE A 156 -12.54 2.87 -6.51
C PHE A 156 -11.48 1.76 -6.54
N ASP A 157 -10.40 1.97 -7.31
CA ASP A 157 -9.29 1.02 -7.40
C ASP A 157 -8.62 0.82 -6.03
N HIS A 158 -8.35 1.90 -5.30
CA HIS A 158 -7.74 1.81 -3.97
C HIS A 158 -8.64 1.04 -2.98
N ARG A 159 -9.95 1.30 -2.98
CA ARG A 159 -10.92 0.54 -2.15
C ARG A 159 -10.93 -0.94 -2.53
N THR A 160 -10.97 -1.24 -3.82
CA THR A 160 -11.01 -2.61 -4.34
C THR A 160 -9.73 -3.39 -3.97
N LEU A 161 -8.57 -2.74 -4.09
CA LEU A 161 -7.28 -3.29 -3.67
C LEU A 161 -7.23 -3.53 -2.15
N ALA A 162 -7.81 -2.63 -1.34
CA ALA A 162 -7.92 -2.84 0.11
C ALA A 162 -8.79 -4.05 0.46
N TYR A 163 -9.95 -4.22 -0.18
CA TYR A 163 -10.79 -5.41 0.01
C TYR A 163 -10.07 -6.70 -0.41
N ALA A 164 -9.41 -6.68 -1.57
CA ALA A 164 -8.62 -7.82 -2.04
C ALA A 164 -7.48 -8.16 -1.09
N SER A 165 -6.84 -7.16 -0.49
CA SER A 165 -5.78 -7.35 0.52
C SER A 165 -6.31 -8.00 1.81
N VAL A 166 -7.48 -7.57 2.30
CA VAL A 166 -8.12 -8.20 3.47
C VAL A 166 -8.50 -9.64 3.15
N ALA A 167 -9.19 -9.87 2.03
CA ALA A 167 -9.62 -11.22 1.63
C ALA A 167 -8.42 -12.16 1.40
N GLY A 168 -7.38 -11.68 0.71
CA GLY A 168 -6.17 -12.45 0.44
C GLY A 168 -5.39 -12.78 1.71
N SER A 169 -5.19 -11.80 2.60
CA SER A 169 -4.50 -12.05 3.89
C SER A 169 -5.26 -13.00 4.79
N LEU A 170 -6.60 -12.89 4.83
CA LEU A 170 -7.47 -13.82 5.56
C LEU A 170 -7.37 -15.23 4.97
N GLY A 171 -7.42 -15.36 3.64
CA GLY A 171 -7.31 -16.65 2.95
C GLY A 171 -5.97 -17.34 3.22
N VAL A 172 -4.86 -16.60 3.19
CA VAL A 172 -3.54 -17.16 3.52
C VAL A 172 -3.47 -17.58 5.00
N TRP A 173 -4.03 -16.80 5.92
CA TRP A 173 -4.08 -17.18 7.33
C TRP A 173 -4.92 -18.45 7.57
N ILE A 174 -6.15 -18.52 7.03
CA ILE A 174 -7.03 -19.69 7.17
C ILE A 174 -6.36 -20.94 6.61
N TYR A 175 -5.75 -20.83 5.42
CA TYR A 175 -5.03 -21.94 4.81
C TYR A 175 -3.81 -22.36 5.66
N GLY A 176 -3.02 -21.38 6.12
CA GLY A 176 -1.85 -21.62 6.97
C GLY A 176 -2.18 -22.23 8.32
N ALA A 177 -3.33 -21.89 8.91
CA ALA A 177 -3.79 -22.44 10.19
C ALA A 177 -4.04 -23.96 10.15
N GLN A 178 -4.20 -24.54 8.97
CA GLN A 178 -4.39 -25.98 8.76
C GLN A 178 -3.06 -26.72 8.50
N MET A 179 -1.94 -26.01 8.43
CA MET A 179 -0.63 -26.55 8.06
C MET A 179 0.26 -26.77 9.30
N PRO A 180 1.22 -27.71 9.25
CA PRO A 180 2.15 -27.97 10.36
C PRO A 180 3.23 -26.88 10.46
N LEU A 181 2.83 -25.64 10.74
CA LEU A 181 3.72 -24.50 10.88
C LEU A 181 4.36 -24.45 12.27
N SER A 182 5.55 -23.85 12.36
CA SER A 182 6.11 -23.47 13.65
C SER A 182 5.24 -22.41 14.34
N ALA A 183 5.25 -22.38 15.68
CA ALA A 183 4.47 -21.41 16.45
C ALA A 183 4.75 -19.95 16.04
N ALA A 184 6.01 -19.64 15.71
CA ALA A 184 6.41 -18.33 15.21
C ALA A 184 5.76 -18.00 13.85
N ALA A 185 5.72 -18.96 12.92
CA ALA A 185 5.11 -18.77 11.62
C ALA A 185 3.58 -18.67 11.70
N ALA A 186 2.94 -19.49 12.55
CA ALA A 186 1.51 -19.42 12.82
C ALA A 186 1.11 -18.06 13.42
N GLY A 187 1.87 -17.56 14.40
CA GLY A 187 1.64 -16.23 14.98
C GLY A 187 1.86 -15.10 13.97
N ALA A 188 2.92 -15.18 13.17
CA ALA A 188 3.19 -14.18 12.14
C ALA A 188 2.04 -14.09 11.12
N ILE A 189 1.55 -15.24 10.62
CA ILE A 189 0.50 -15.25 9.60
C ILE A 189 -0.86 -14.79 10.15
N GLN A 190 -1.15 -15.03 11.42
CA GLN A 190 -2.35 -14.51 12.09
C GLN A 190 -2.35 -12.98 12.22
N LEU A 191 -1.18 -12.36 12.40
CA LEU A 191 -1.06 -10.90 12.56
C LEU A 191 -1.46 -10.13 11.29
N LEU A 192 -1.21 -10.71 10.11
CA LEU A 192 -1.40 -10.05 8.83
C LEU A 192 -2.85 -9.60 8.57
N PRO A 193 -3.88 -10.48 8.61
CA PRO A 193 -5.26 -10.04 8.39
C PRO A 193 -5.74 -9.02 9.42
N MET A 194 -5.27 -9.10 10.67
CA MET A 194 -5.63 -8.11 11.70
C MET A 194 -5.08 -6.72 11.35
N ALA A 195 -3.81 -6.64 10.96
CA ALA A 195 -3.18 -5.37 10.56
C ALA A 195 -3.86 -4.77 9.32
N VAL A 196 -4.14 -5.59 8.30
CA VAL A 196 -4.77 -5.13 7.05
C VAL A 196 -6.23 -4.71 7.30
N ALA A 197 -6.98 -5.44 8.12
CA ALA A 197 -8.35 -5.07 8.47
C ALA A 197 -8.41 -3.77 9.29
N ALA A 198 -7.54 -3.61 10.28
CA ALA A 198 -7.43 -2.37 11.04
C ALA A 198 -7.09 -1.18 10.14
N GLN A 199 -6.18 -1.38 9.19
CA GLN A 199 -5.82 -0.36 8.19
C GLN A 199 -7.00 -0.01 7.28
N MET A 200 -7.77 -0.99 6.82
CA MET A 200 -8.98 -0.75 6.03
C MET A 200 -10.02 0.04 6.81
N CYS A 201 -10.29 -0.32 8.07
CA CYS A 201 -11.21 0.42 8.94
C CYS A 201 -10.76 1.87 9.14
N LEU A 202 -9.46 2.09 9.35
CA LEU A 202 -8.90 3.44 9.46
C LEU A 202 -9.04 4.23 8.15
N GLY A 203 -8.88 3.59 6.99
CA GLY A 203 -9.10 4.20 5.68
C GLY A 203 -10.56 4.58 5.45
N ILE A 204 -11.49 3.72 5.84
CA ILE A 204 -12.94 3.99 5.79
C ILE A 204 -13.29 5.16 6.71
N ALA A 205 -12.74 5.20 7.93
CA ALA A 205 -12.96 6.33 8.85
C ALA A 205 -12.39 7.64 8.28
N THR A 206 -11.16 7.60 7.73
CA THR A 206 -10.52 8.76 7.07
C THR A 206 -11.40 9.29 5.94
N LEU A 207 -11.93 8.40 5.11
CA LEU A 207 -12.84 8.73 4.03
C LEU A 207 -14.15 9.34 4.55
N MET A 208 -14.88 8.66 5.44
CA MET A 208 -16.20 9.08 5.88
C MET A 208 -16.18 10.42 6.66
N LEU A 209 -15.03 10.75 7.25
CA LEU A 209 -14.82 12.00 7.99
C LEU A 209 -14.17 13.11 7.14
N TYR A 210 -14.17 12.97 5.81
CA TYR A 210 -13.63 13.96 4.88
C TYR A 210 -12.14 14.27 5.07
N VAL A 211 -11.35 13.22 5.28
CA VAL A 211 -9.88 13.23 5.37
C VAL A 211 -9.36 14.25 6.40
N PRO A 212 -9.70 14.12 7.70
CA PRO A 212 -9.02 14.88 8.74
C PRO A 212 -7.52 14.57 8.69
N ILE A 213 -6.67 15.58 8.88
CA ILE A 213 -5.22 15.44 8.71
C ILE A 213 -4.66 14.35 9.63
N GLU A 214 -5.14 14.30 10.86
CA GLU A 214 -4.74 13.32 11.87
C GLU A 214 -5.03 11.89 11.42
N LEU A 215 -6.21 11.66 10.83
CA LEU A 215 -6.58 10.35 10.30
C LEU A 215 -5.83 10.01 9.02
N GLY A 216 -5.61 10.99 8.13
CA GLY A 216 -4.78 10.82 6.94
C GLY A 216 -3.34 10.40 7.28
N VAL A 217 -2.72 11.07 8.26
CA VAL A 217 -1.37 10.72 8.75
C VAL A 217 -1.37 9.37 9.45
N ALA A 218 -2.36 9.10 10.32
CA ALA A 218 -2.51 7.81 10.98
C ALA A 218 -2.67 6.67 9.95
N HIS A 219 -3.43 6.90 8.88
CA HIS A 219 -3.64 5.94 7.81
C HIS A 219 -2.34 5.67 7.05
N GLN A 220 -1.52 6.69 6.75
CA GLN A 220 -0.19 6.48 6.17
C GLN A 220 0.72 5.66 7.09
N ALA A 221 0.75 5.97 8.39
CA ALA A 221 1.52 5.23 9.38
C ALA A 221 1.06 3.77 9.52
N GLY A 222 -0.25 3.54 9.52
CA GLY A 222 -0.83 2.19 9.53
C GLY A 222 -0.48 1.39 8.27
N GLY A 223 -0.36 2.05 7.12
CA GLY A 223 0.16 1.44 5.89
C GLY A 223 1.60 0.92 6.04
N VAL A 224 2.47 1.68 6.72
CA VAL A 224 3.83 1.24 7.06
C VAL A 224 3.82 0.08 8.06
N ALA A 225 2.89 0.07 9.03
CA ALA A 225 2.72 -1.05 9.95
C ALA A 225 2.27 -2.34 9.23
N VAL A 226 1.38 -2.24 8.24
CA VAL A 226 0.99 -3.35 7.37
C VAL A 226 2.18 -3.86 6.56
N LEU A 227 2.96 -2.96 5.94
CA LEU A 227 4.19 -3.32 5.22
C LEU A 227 5.17 -4.08 6.12
N THR A 228 5.36 -3.60 7.35
CA THR A 228 6.22 -4.25 8.35
C THR A 228 5.76 -5.65 8.68
N THR A 229 4.46 -5.82 8.92
CA THR A 229 3.83 -7.11 9.21
C THR A 229 4.00 -8.09 8.04
N MET A 230 3.78 -7.61 6.82
CA MET A 230 3.98 -8.38 5.59
C MET A 230 5.44 -8.82 5.43
N LEU A 231 6.41 -7.92 5.64
CA LEU A 231 7.84 -8.26 5.60
C LEU A 231 8.21 -9.27 6.68
N PHE A 232 7.63 -9.14 7.88
CA PHE A 232 7.86 -10.07 8.99
C PHE A 232 7.33 -11.47 8.69
N VAL A 233 6.12 -11.58 8.13
CA VAL A 233 5.55 -12.84 7.64
C VAL A 233 6.48 -13.48 6.61
N MET A 234 6.85 -12.72 5.58
CA MET A 234 7.71 -13.23 4.52
C MET A 234 9.05 -13.68 5.11
N HIS A 235 9.71 -12.87 5.93
CA HIS A 235 10.99 -13.22 6.55
C HIS A 235 10.90 -14.50 7.40
N THR A 236 9.86 -14.62 8.21
CA THR A 236 9.62 -15.77 9.10
C THR A 236 9.40 -17.07 8.31
N LEU A 237 8.75 -17.01 7.14
CA LEU A 237 8.50 -18.17 6.28
C LEU A 237 9.72 -18.57 5.42
N ARG A 238 10.89 -17.95 5.60
CA ARG A 238 12.12 -18.38 4.91
C ARG A 238 12.58 -19.71 5.46
N THR A 239 13.01 -20.58 4.56
CA THR A 239 13.52 -21.93 4.80
C THR A 239 14.79 -22.14 4.00
#